data_AF-A0A5D0TMQ5-F1
#
_entry.id   AF-A0A5D0TMQ5-F1
#
_cell.length_a   1.000
_cell.length_b   1.000
_cell.length_c   1.000
_cell.angle_alpha   90.00
_cell.angle_beta   90.00
_cell.angle_gamma   90.00
#
_symmetry.space_group_name_H-M   'P 1'
#
loop_
_entity.id
_entity.type
_entity.pdbx_description
1 polymer ?
#
loop_
_entity_poly.entity_id
_entity_poly.type
_entity_poly.pdbx_seq_one_letter_code
_entity_poly.pdbx_strand_id
1 'polypeptide(L)'
;MSALSDQLVTFAILAYLVAMISHAVEFALGNGRVRAVAAPLRERELVGAGAGAPGGMIVKSAEPTPPVTPVADRAAGRARLAGLVAVVATAVAAVLHLVALVTRGLAADRMPWGNMYEFVLTVTFIGVAAWLVVLVKRPSLRKLGLFLTLVMVLLVATAELVLYVPVVPLVPALNSYWFVVHVSTIVFSSGIFLLGVVPAVAFLMRRGYEAGKRSFPYTLAKRLPAAAALERLTFVLHAFSFPIFTFAVIAGAIWAEAAWGRPWGWDPKETWAFISWVVYAGYLHARATPSVKRNVATWIAVLGFFTMLMNLFGVNIFFTGLHSYGGL
;
A
#
# COMPACT_ATOMS: atom_id res chain seq x y z
N MET A 1 20.31 4.25 -23.29
CA MET A 1 19.78 3.74 -22.01
C MET A 1 18.29 4.07 -21.80
N SER A 2 17.75 5.16 -22.37
CA SER A 2 16.32 5.54 -22.24
C SER A 2 15.36 4.45 -22.74
N ALA A 3 15.53 3.97 -23.98
CA ALA A 3 14.67 2.91 -24.53
C ALA A 3 14.64 1.63 -23.70
N LEU A 4 15.77 1.29 -23.05
CA LEU A 4 15.86 0.15 -22.14
C LEU A 4 15.04 0.42 -20.86
N SER A 5 15.11 1.63 -20.30
CA SER A 5 14.26 2.05 -19.17
C SER A 5 12.79 1.85 -19.51
N ASP A 6 12.33 2.37 -20.64
CA ASP A 6 10.91 2.36 -21.01
C ASP A 6 10.38 0.92 -21.19
N GLN A 7 11.19 0.05 -21.83
CA GLN A 7 10.89 -1.38 -21.91
C GLN A 7 10.84 -2.05 -20.53
N LEU A 8 11.77 -1.73 -19.64
CA LEU A 8 11.80 -2.28 -18.28
C LEU A 8 10.61 -1.83 -17.44
N VAL A 9 10.13 -0.60 -17.60
CA VAL A 9 8.87 -0.14 -16.96
C VAL A 9 7.70 -0.97 -17.45
N THR A 10 7.58 -1.20 -18.76
CA THR A 10 6.54 -2.07 -19.33
C THR A 10 6.61 -3.49 -18.74
N PHE A 11 7.80 -4.10 -18.69
CA PHE A 11 7.95 -5.43 -18.08
C PHE A 11 7.66 -5.44 -16.58
N ALA A 12 8.01 -4.38 -15.85
CA ALA A 12 7.67 -4.24 -14.44
C ALA A 12 6.15 -4.19 -14.23
N ILE A 13 5.39 -3.47 -15.07
CA ILE A 13 3.93 -3.43 -15.04
C ILE A 13 3.35 -4.83 -15.23
N LEU A 14 3.83 -5.58 -16.24
CA LEU A 14 3.37 -6.95 -16.49
C LEU A 14 3.68 -7.88 -15.29
N ALA A 15 4.87 -7.75 -14.70
CA ALA A 15 5.24 -8.52 -13.52
C ALA A 15 4.37 -8.15 -12.29
N TYR A 16 4.05 -6.87 -12.07
CA TYR A 16 3.09 -6.45 -11.04
C TYR A 16 1.69 -6.98 -11.31
N LEU A 17 1.26 -7.05 -12.57
CA LEU A 17 -0.04 -7.62 -12.96
C LEU A 17 -0.09 -9.12 -12.64
N VAL A 18 0.96 -9.88 -12.97
CA VAL A 18 1.10 -11.28 -12.58
C VAL A 18 1.05 -11.45 -11.07
N ALA A 19 1.75 -10.58 -10.32
CA ALA A 19 1.73 -10.58 -8.86
C ALA A 19 0.32 -10.32 -8.30
N MET A 20 -0.39 -9.34 -8.86
CA MET A 20 -1.75 -8.98 -8.48
C MET A 20 -2.73 -10.13 -8.73
N ILE A 21 -2.70 -10.73 -9.92
CA ILE A 21 -3.57 -11.87 -10.26
C ILE A 21 -3.26 -13.06 -9.34
N SER A 22 -1.98 -13.34 -9.09
CA SER A 22 -1.56 -14.42 -8.19
C SER A 22 -2.02 -14.19 -6.75
N HIS A 23 -1.94 -12.95 -6.25
CA HIS A 23 -2.52 -12.58 -4.96
C HIS A 23 -4.05 -12.68 -4.95
N ALA A 24 -4.73 -12.37 -6.05
CA ALA A 24 -6.18 -12.52 -6.16
C ALA A 24 -6.58 -14.00 -6.10
N VAL A 25 -5.82 -14.88 -6.77
CA VAL A 25 -6.00 -16.34 -6.71
C VAL A 25 -5.75 -16.87 -5.31
N GLU A 26 -4.66 -16.47 -4.65
CA GLU A 26 -4.41 -16.80 -3.23
C GLU A 26 -5.58 -16.34 -2.36
N PHE A 27 -5.99 -15.08 -2.55
CA PHE A 27 -7.08 -14.47 -1.80
C PHE A 27 -8.40 -15.18 -2.04
N ALA A 28 -8.69 -15.72 -3.23
CA ALA A 28 -9.91 -16.46 -3.55
C ALA A 28 -9.88 -17.90 -3.01
N LEU A 29 -8.75 -18.60 -3.15
CA LEU A 29 -8.60 -20.03 -2.88
C LEU A 29 -8.17 -20.38 -1.44
N GLY A 30 -7.61 -19.44 -0.67
CA GLY A 30 -7.03 -19.67 0.67
C GLY A 30 -7.98 -20.14 1.79
N ASN A 31 -9.15 -20.67 1.45
CA ASN A 31 -10.25 -21.05 2.34
C ASN A 31 -10.49 -22.57 2.46
N GLY A 32 -9.65 -23.42 1.85
CA GLY A 32 -9.86 -24.88 1.85
C GLY A 32 -10.08 -25.49 3.25
N ARG A 33 -9.34 -25.01 4.26
CA ARG A 33 -9.43 -25.53 5.64
C ARG A 33 -10.65 -25.08 6.44
N VAL A 34 -11.11 -23.83 6.30
CA VAL A 34 -12.25 -23.33 7.11
C VAL A 34 -13.59 -23.86 6.61
N ARG A 35 -13.72 -24.11 5.30
CA ARG A 35 -14.95 -24.70 4.72
C ARG A 35 -15.10 -26.20 5.04
N ALA A 36 -14.00 -26.95 5.10
CA ALA A 36 -14.05 -28.39 5.42
C ALA A 36 -14.45 -28.65 6.89
N VAL A 37 -14.10 -27.76 7.81
CA VAL A 37 -14.46 -27.85 9.23
C VAL A 37 -15.87 -27.28 9.51
N ALA A 38 -16.37 -26.37 8.66
CA ALA A 38 -17.67 -25.72 8.81
C ALA A 38 -18.80 -26.37 7.98
N ALA A 39 -18.62 -27.59 7.46
CA ALA A 39 -19.76 -28.38 7.01
C ALA A 39 -20.62 -28.67 8.26
N PRO A 40 -21.89 -28.23 8.32
CA PRO A 40 -22.67 -28.35 9.52
C PRO A 40 -22.83 -29.84 9.83
N LEU A 41 -22.33 -30.27 10.99
CA LEU A 41 -22.85 -31.45 11.64
C LEU A 41 -24.35 -31.19 11.76
N ARG A 42 -25.16 -31.88 10.95
CA ARG A 42 -26.62 -31.86 11.08
C ARG A 42 -26.90 -32.22 12.54
N GLU A 43 -27.29 -31.22 13.31
CA GLU A 43 -27.78 -31.38 14.66
C GLU A 43 -29.01 -32.29 14.55
N ARG A 44 -28.82 -33.57 14.87
CA ARG A 44 -29.90 -34.53 14.92
C ARG A 44 -30.72 -34.16 16.15
N GLU A 45 -31.88 -33.58 15.88
CA GLU A 45 -32.96 -33.38 16.85
C GLU A 45 -33.26 -34.71 17.55
N LEU A 46 -32.98 -34.78 18.85
CA LEU A 46 -33.30 -35.96 19.66
C LEU A 46 -34.75 -35.84 20.13
N VAL A 47 -35.61 -36.66 19.55
CA VAL A 47 -36.96 -36.92 20.06
C VAL A 47 -36.86 -38.01 21.15
N GLY A 48 -37.48 -37.75 22.31
CA GLY A 48 -37.09 -38.34 23.60
C GLY A 48 -37.72 -39.68 24.01
N ALA A 49 -37.42 -40.11 25.24
CA ALA A 49 -38.20 -41.03 26.09
C ALA A 49 -37.61 -41.02 27.51
N GLY A 50 -38.47 -41.01 28.54
CA GLY A 50 -38.07 -40.85 29.94
C GLY A 50 -37.56 -42.10 30.66
N ALA A 51 -37.31 -41.86 31.96
CA ALA A 51 -37.17 -42.77 33.10
C ALA A 51 -35.80 -43.47 33.36
N GLY A 52 -35.12 -42.98 34.41
CA GLY A 52 -34.61 -43.80 35.52
C GLY A 52 -33.24 -44.48 35.40
N ALA A 53 -32.20 -43.88 36.01
CA ALA A 53 -31.22 -44.53 36.93
C ALA A 53 -29.93 -43.68 37.07
N PRO A 54 -29.20 -43.73 38.20
CA PRO A 54 -28.22 -42.72 38.57
C PRO A 54 -26.77 -43.06 38.19
N GLY A 55 -26.02 -42.02 37.82
CA GLY A 55 -24.60 -41.88 38.15
C GLY A 55 -23.59 -42.78 37.42
N GLY A 56 -23.32 -42.46 36.15
CA GLY A 56 -22.11 -42.91 35.46
C GLY A 56 -21.46 -41.74 34.72
N MET A 57 -20.26 -41.34 35.13
CA MET A 57 -19.49 -40.30 34.43
C MET A 57 -18.98 -40.88 33.10
N ILE A 58 -19.70 -40.60 32.01
CA ILE A 58 -19.28 -41.00 30.66
C ILE A 58 -18.12 -40.09 30.24
N VAL A 59 -16.91 -40.63 30.22
CA VAL A 59 -15.78 -40.01 29.51
C VAL A 59 -16.16 -39.98 28.03
N LYS A 60 -16.46 -38.79 27.52
CA LYS A 60 -16.77 -38.58 26.10
C LYS A 60 -15.50 -38.84 25.30
N SER A 61 -15.38 -40.03 24.71
CA SER A 61 -14.35 -40.34 23.73
C SER A 61 -14.32 -39.25 22.67
N ALA A 62 -13.16 -38.62 22.48
CA ALA A 62 -12.97 -37.65 21.41
C ALA A 62 -13.31 -38.33 20.08
N GLU A 63 -14.38 -37.88 19.42
CA GLU A 63 -14.73 -38.36 18.08
C GLU A 63 -13.52 -38.15 17.15
N PRO A 64 -13.21 -39.13 16.27
CA PRO A 64 -12.16 -38.96 15.27
C PRO A 64 -12.49 -37.73 14.43
N THR A 65 -11.53 -36.82 14.31
CA THR A 65 -11.65 -35.66 13.43
C THR A 65 -11.99 -36.18 12.02
N PRO A 66 -13.08 -35.73 11.37
CA PRO A 66 -13.46 -36.27 10.08
C PRO A 66 -12.32 -36.07 9.07
N PRO A 67 -12.07 -37.05 8.18
CA PRO A 67 -10.96 -36.99 7.24
C PRO A 67 -11.10 -35.77 6.32
N VAL A 68 -10.02 -34.99 6.23
CA VAL A 68 -9.93 -33.84 5.32
C VAL A 68 -10.12 -34.35 3.89
N THR A 69 -11.02 -33.75 3.13
CA THR A 69 -11.31 -34.20 1.77
C THR A 69 -10.16 -33.83 0.82
N PRO A 70 -9.72 -34.73 -0.11
CA PRO A 70 -8.59 -34.49 -1.01
C PRO A 70 -8.70 -33.22 -1.87
N VAL A 71 -9.93 -32.74 -2.12
CA VAL A 71 -10.23 -31.51 -2.87
C VAL A 71 -9.83 -30.26 -2.08
N ALA A 72 -10.07 -30.24 -0.77
CA ALA A 72 -9.72 -29.12 0.10
C ALA A 72 -8.20 -28.94 0.20
N ASP A 73 -7.44 -30.04 0.22
CA ASP A 73 -5.98 -30.05 0.25
C ASP A 73 -5.37 -29.54 -1.07
N ARG A 74 -5.92 -29.95 -2.22
CA ARG A 74 -5.49 -29.44 -3.54
C ARG A 74 -5.72 -27.92 -3.67
N ALA A 75 -6.87 -27.43 -3.21
CA ALA A 75 -7.18 -25.99 -3.24
C ALA A 75 -6.25 -25.19 -2.32
N ALA A 76 -5.94 -25.71 -1.13
CA ALA A 76 -4.98 -25.09 -0.21
C ALA A 76 -3.55 -25.08 -0.78
N GLY A 77 -3.12 -26.16 -1.44
CA GLY A 77 -1.83 -26.24 -2.14
C GLY A 77 -1.71 -25.18 -3.25
N ARG A 78 -2.76 -25.06 -4.09
CA ARG A 78 -2.81 -24.03 -5.16
C ARG A 78 -2.79 -22.61 -4.59
N ALA A 79 -3.52 -22.35 -3.51
CA ALA A 79 -3.49 -21.04 -2.84
C ALA A 79 -2.10 -20.69 -2.30
N ARG A 80 -1.39 -21.67 -1.71
CA ARG A 80 -0.02 -21.47 -1.23
C ARG A 80 0.95 -21.19 -2.38
N LEU A 81 0.87 -21.95 -3.47
CA LEU A 81 1.68 -21.72 -4.66
C LEU A 81 1.42 -20.34 -5.25
N ALA A 82 0.15 -19.96 -5.43
CA ALA A 82 -0.23 -18.64 -5.93
C ALA A 82 0.33 -17.52 -5.04
N GLY A 83 0.27 -17.67 -3.71
CA GLY A 83 0.86 -16.71 -2.78
C GLY A 83 2.39 -16.63 -2.86
N LEU A 84 3.09 -17.73 -3.16
CA LEU A 84 4.54 -17.71 -3.40
C LEU A 84 4.89 -17.04 -4.72
N VAL A 85 4.20 -17.41 -5.79
CA VAL A 85 4.35 -16.79 -7.12
C VAL A 85 4.10 -15.29 -7.03
N ALA A 86 3.08 -14.86 -6.29
CA ALA A 86 2.77 -13.44 -6.11
C ALA A 86 3.93 -12.65 -5.47
N VAL A 87 4.56 -13.22 -4.43
CA VAL A 87 5.69 -12.59 -3.75
C VAL A 87 6.92 -12.54 -4.64
N VAL A 88 7.24 -13.65 -5.32
CA VAL A 88 8.38 -13.72 -6.26
C VAL A 88 8.18 -12.74 -7.42
N ALA A 89 6.98 -12.71 -8.02
CA ALA A 89 6.64 -11.77 -9.09
C ALA A 89 6.74 -10.31 -8.61
N THR A 90 6.31 -10.01 -7.37
CA THR A 90 6.48 -8.66 -6.79
C THR A 90 7.95 -8.29 -6.65
N ALA A 91 8.80 -9.23 -6.21
CA ALA A 91 10.24 -8.99 -6.07
C ALA A 91 10.91 -8.80 -7.44
N VAL A 92 10.58 -9.63 -8.43
CA VAL A 92 11.06 -9.48 -9.82
C VAL A 92 10.62 -8.13 -10.40
N ALA A 93 9.35 -7.75 -10.22
CA ALA A 93 8.84 -6.46 -10.65
C ALA A 93 9.60 -5.30 -10.00
N ALA A 94 9.91 -5.39 -8.69
CA ALA A 94 10.68 -4.36 -7.99
C ALA A 94 12.13 -4.25 -8.51
N VAL A 95 12.77 -5.37 -8.87
CA VAL A 95 14.10 -5.37 -9.50
C VAL A 95 14.04 -4.72 -10.88
N LEU A 96 13.09 -5.12 -11.73
CA LEU A 96 12.90 -4.50 -13.06
C LEU A 96 12.66 -2.99 -12.94
N HIS A 97 11.83 -2.59 -11.98
CA HIS A 97 11.53 -1.20 -11.68
C HIS A 97 12.77 -0.41 -11.22
N LEU A 98 13.60 -1.00 -10.36
CA LEU A 98 14.88 -0.39 -9.96
C LEU A 98 15.82 -0.21 -11.15
N VAL A 99 15.97 -1.24 -11.98
CA VAL A 99 16.84 -1.17 -13.16
C VAL A 99 16.30 -0.14 -14.16
N ALA A 100 14.99 -0.01 -14.31
CA ALA A 100 14.37 1.05 -15.11
C ALA A 100 14.78 2.44 -14.59
N LEU A 101 14.64 2.70 -13.29
CA LEU A 101 15.06 3.97 -12.69
C LEU A 101 16.56 4.24 -12.88
N VAL A 102 17.41 3.24 -12.65
CA VAL A 102 18.87 3.38 -12.82
C VAL A 102 19.22 3.69 -14.27
N THR A 103 18.68 2.93 -15.22
CA THR A 103 18.95 3.15 -16.66
C THR A 103 18.38 4.49 -17.15
N ARG A 104 17.27 4.95 -16.58
CA ARG A 104 16.73 6.29 -16.85
C ARG A 104 17.63 7.40 -16.32
N GLY A 105 18.13 7.26 -15.09
CA GLY A 105 19.06 8.21 -14.51
C GLY A 105 20.38 8.30 -15.30
N LEU A 106 20.92 7.15 -15.71
CA LEU A 106 22.09 7.07 -16.59
C LEU A 106 21.82 7.68 -17.98
N ALA A 107 20.61 7.55 -18.51
CA ALA A 107 20.25 8.17 -19.79
C ALA A 107 20.12 9.70 -19.69
N ALA A 108 19.82 10.21 -18.50
CA ALA A 108 19.58 11.63 -18.25
C ALA A 108 20.80 12.37 -17.68
N ASP A 109 21.87 11.63 -17.32
CA ASP A 109 23.03 12.11 -16.56
C ASP A 109 22.64 12.85 -15.26
N ARG A 110 21.54 12.41 -14.63
CA ARG A 110 20.99 12.98 -13.40
C ARG A 110 20.08 11.98 -12.71
N MET A 111 19.65 12.30 -11.50
CA MET A 111 18.70 11.47 -10.79
C MET A 111 17.29 11.53 -11.42
N PRO A 112 16.55 10.40 -11.54
CA PRO A 112 15.32 10.30 -12.33
C PRO A 112 14.09 10.69 -11.49
N TRP A 113 14.01 11.95 -11.06
CA TRP A 113 12.86 12.53 -10.37
C TRP A 113 12.58 13.99 -10.79
N GLY A 114 12.86 14.31 -12.06
CA GLY A 114 12.78 15.67 -12.62
C GLY A 114 11.40 16.10 -13.13
N ASN A 115 10.48 15.16 -13.34
CA ASN A 115 9.13 15.40 -13.85
C ASN A 115 8.14 14.41 -13.22
N MET A 116 6.85 14.55 -13.52
CA MET A 116 5.81 13.69 -12.94
C MET A 116 6.01 12.20 -13.23
N TYR A 117 6.39 11.81 -14.46
CA TYR A 117 6.65 10.42 -14.80
C TYR A 117 7.71 9.81 -13.88
N GLU A 118 8.88 10.46 -13.84
CA GLU A 118 10.03 10.09 -13.04
C GLU A 118 9.73 10.07 -11.54
N PHE A 119 8.95 11.06 -11.07
CA PHE A 119 8.53 11.15 -9.69
C PHE A 119 7.60 9.99 -9.30
N VAL A 120 6.58 9.68 -10.11
CA VAL A 120 5.64 8.58 -9.84
C VAL A 120 6.35 7.23 -9.86
N LEU A 121 7.24 6.99 -10.82
CA LEU A 121 8.06 5.77 -10.86
C LEU A 121 8.91 5.64 -9.58
N THR A 122 9.60 6.70 -9.17
CA THR A 122 10.46 6.61 -7.98
C THR A 122 9.65 6.44 -6.69
N VAL A 123 8.54 7.18 -6.53
CA VAL A 123 7.63 7.04 -5.37
C VAL A 123 7.07 5.63 -5.25
N THR A 124 6.61 5.06 -6.36
CA THR A 124 6.05 3.70 -6.38
C THR A 124 7.14 2.65 -6.14
N PHE A 125 8.35 2.84 -6.65
CA PHE A 125 9.51 2.01 -6.30
C PHE A 125 9.79 2.02 -4.79
N ILE A 126 9.84 3.19 -4.14
CA ILE A 126 10.01 3.27 -2.69
C ILE A 126 8.87 2.56 -1.95
N GLY A 127 7.63 2.72 -2.42
CA GLY A 127 6.46 2.04 -1.87
C GLY A 127 6.56 0.50 -1.92
N VAL A 128 6.95 -0.07 -3.06
CA VAL A 128 7.14 -1.53 -3.17
C VAL A 128 8.36 -2.03 -2.38
N ALA A 129 9.45 -1.26 -2.35
CA ALA A 129 10.63 -1.62 -1.57
C ALA A 129 10.31 -1.68 -0.08
N ALA A 130 9.60 -0.67 0.44
CA ALA A 130 9.10 -0.65 1.80
C ALA A 130 8.13 -1.81 2.07
N TRP A 131 7.29 -2.17 1.10
CA TRP A 131 6.41 -3.34 1.22
C TRP A 131 7.17 -4.65 1.31
N LEU A 132 8.19 -4.86 0.48
CA LEU A 132 9.02 -6.06 0.55
C LEU A 132 9.71 -6.16 1.92
N VAL A 133 10.20 -5.05 2.48
CA VAL A 133 10.72 -5.00 3.85
C VAL A 133 9.66 -5.39 4.89
N VAL A 134 8.43 -4.86 4.76
CA VAL A 134 7.31 -5.25 5.62
C VAL A 134 7.02 -6.74 5.51
N LEU A 135 7.05 -7.30 4.31
CA LEU A 135 6.76 -8.71 4.07
C LEU A 135 7.83 -9.64 4.65
N VAL A 136 9.11 -9.28 4.53
CA VAL A 136 10.21 -10.02 5.17
C VAL A 136 10.06 -10.00 6.70
N LYS A 137 9.77 -8.83 7.29
CA LYS A 137 9.64 -8.68 8.75
C LYS A 137 8.33 -9.25 9.29
N ARG A 138 7.26 -9.25 8.50
CA ARG A 138 5.90 -9.63 8.90
C ARG A 138 5.20 -10.45 7.80
N PRO A 139 5.63 -11.70 7.56
CA PRO A 139 5.05 -12.55 6.51
C PRO A 139 3.54 -12.78 6.64
N SER A 140 2.99 -12.69 7.86
CA SER A 140 1.55 -12.81 8.12
C SER A 140 0.70 -11.72 7.46
N LEU A 141 1.32 -10.61 7.05
CA LEU A 141 0.65 -9.51 6.35
C LEU A 141 0.55 -9.72 4.83
N ARG A 142 1.12 -10.81 4.29
CA ARG A 142 1.17 -11.11 2.84
C ARG A 142 -0.13 -10.88 2.09
N LYS A 143 -1.28 -11.15 2.71
CA LYS A 143 -2.61 -10.98 2.09
C LYS A 143 -2.96 -9.53 1.72
N LEU A 144 -2.27 -8.54 2.28
CA LEU A 144 -2.38 -7.15 1.84
C LEU A 144 -1.71 -6.91 0.48
N GLY A 145 -0.85 -7.84 0.04
CA GLY A 145 -0.15 -7.77 -1.23
C GLY A 145 -1.08 -7.65 -2.44
N LEU A 146 -2.32 -8.18 -2.36
CA LEU A 146 -3.34 -7.96 -3.40
C LEU A 146 -3.62 -6.46 -3.62
N PHE A 147 -3.96 -5.75 -2.54
CA PHE A 147 -4.31 -4.33 -2.63
C PHE A 147 -3.11 -3.48 -3.00
N LEU A 148 -1.92 -3.87 -2.51
CA LEU A 148 -0.69 -3.16 -2.87
C LEU A 148 -0.35 -3.32 -4.35
N THR A 149 -0.31 -4.54 -4.85
CA THR A 149 0.01 -4.81 -6.26
C THR A 149 -1.04 -4.21 -7.19
N LEU A 150 -2.31 -4.13 -6.78
CA LEU A 150 -3.33 -3.35 -7.48
C LEU A 150 -2.95 -1.86 -7.58
N VAL A 151 -2.58 -1.22 -6.46
CA VAL A 151 -2.13 0.18 -6.47
C VAL A 151 -0.87 0.37 -7.33
N MET A 152 0.07 -0.58 -7.28
CA MET A 152 1.28 -0.55 -8.10
C MET A 152 0.96 -0.63 -9.60
N VAL A 153 0.11 -1.57 -10.02
CA VAL A 153 -0.31 -1.67 -11.43
C VAL A 153 -0.96 -0.36 -11.87
N LEU A 154 -1.90 0.17 -11.08
CA LEU A 154 -2.60 1.41 -11.43
C LEU A 154 -1.63 2.58 -11.57
N LEU A 155 -0.76 2.82 -10.59
CA LEU A 155 0.12 4.00 -10.61
C LEU A 155 1.25 3.90 -11.63
N VAL A 156 1.90 2.73 -11.76
CA VAL A 156 2.99 2.55 -12.72
C VAL A 156 2.43 2.52 -14.15
N ALA A 157 1.26 1.92 -14.38
CA ALA A 157 0.60 2.00 -15.69
C ALA A 157 0.12 3.42 -16.00
N THR A 158 -0.42 4.18 -15.03
CA THR A 158 -0.75 5.60 -15.25
C THR A 158 0.50 6.41 -15.57
N ALA A 159 1.64 6.14 -14.93
CA ALA A 159 2.89 6.80 -15.28
C ALA A 159 3.23 6.54 -16.75
N GLU A 160 3.26 5.27 -17.18
CA GLU A 160 3.63 4.89 -18.55
C GLU A 160 2.63 5.35 -19.61
N LEU A 161 1.33 5.24 -19.35
CA LEU A 161 0.30 5.48 -20.37
C LEU A 161 -0.15 6.94 -20.47
N VAL A 162 0.00 7.71 -19.39
CA VAL A 162 -0.57 9.06 -19.29
C VAL A 162 0.50 10.12 -19.03
N LEU A 163 1.48 9.82 -18.19
CA LEU A 163 2.45 10.82 -17.75
C LEU A 163 3.78 10.75 -18.50
N TYR A 164 3.97 9.79 -19.40
CA TYR A 164 5.25 9.54 -20.03
C TYR A 164 5.83 10.80 -20.68
N VAL A 165 7.06 11.12 -20.31
CA VAL A 165 7.85 12.20 -20.91
C VAL A 165 9.20 11.60 -21.32
N PRO A 166 9.73 11.91 -22.52
CA PRO A 166 11.08 11.51 -22.89
C PRO A 166 12.12 12.13 -21.94
N VAL A 167 13.33 11.58 -21.94
CA VAL A 167 14.43 12.15 -21.15
C VAL A 167 14.77 13.55 -21.70
N VAL A 168 14.57 14.57 -20.86
CA VAL A 168 14.87 15.96 -21.16
C VAL A 168 15.76 16.57 -20.07
N PRO A 169 16.53 17.64 -20.40
CA PRO A 169 17.27 18.41 -19.42
C PRO A 169 16.37 18.97 -18.32
N LEU A 170 16.95 19.20 -17.13
CA LEU A 170 16.24 19.86 -16.04
C LEU A 170 15.99 21.32 -16.39
N VAL A 171 14.82 21.83 -15.99
CA VAL A 171 14.61 23.28 -15.96
C VAL A 171 15.60 23.94 -14.99
N PRO A 172 16.05 25.18 -15.22
CA PRO A 172 17.12 25.80 -14.44
C PRO A 172 16.92 25.75 -12.92
N ALA A 173 15.68 25.95 -12.45
CA ALA A 173 15.34 25.88 -11.02
C ALA A 173 15.64 24.50 -10.38
N LEU A 174 15.55 23.42 -11.16
CA LEU A 174 15.86 22.06 -10.71
C LEU A 174 17.36 21.72 -10.83
N ASN A 175 18.18 22.56 -11.46
CA ASN A 175 19.60 22.25 -11.65
C ASN A 175 20.44 22.77 -10.47
N SER A 176 20.24 22.20 -9.29
CA SER A 176 20.99 22.56 -8.07
C SER A 176 21.08 21.37 -7.11
N TYR A 177 21.91 21.47 -6.06
CA TYR A 177 22.01 20.41 -5.04
C TYR A 177 20.70 20.17 -4.29
N TRP A 178 19.81 21.17 -4.22
CA TRP A 178 18.49 21.03 -3.62
C TRP A 178 17.60 20.03 -4.36
N PHE A 179 17.79 19.86 -5.66
CA PHE A 179 17.12 18.81 -6.43
C PHE A 179 17.45 17.40 -5.89
N VAL A 180 18.66 17.20 -5.38
CA VAL A 180 19.03 15.93 -4.75
C VAL A 180 18.47 15.86 -3.33
N VAL A 181 18.61 16.92 -2.53
CA VAL A 181 18.25 16.90 -1.10
C VAL A 181 16.74 16.95 -0.87
N HIS A 182 16.05 17.95 -1.39
CA HIS A 182 14.63 18.14 -1.18
C HIS A 182 13.82 17.09 -1.95
N VAL A 183 14.09 16.90 -3.24
CA VAL A 183 13.25 16.02 -4.07
C VAL A 183 13.40 14.54 -3.65
N SER A 184 14.59 14.10 -3.24
CA SER A 184 14.74 12.72 -2.73
C SER A 184 13.95 12.49 -1.45
N THR A 185 13.91 13.46 -0.53
CA THR A 185 13.22 13.31 0.75
C THR A 185 11.70 13.36 0.61
N ILE A 186 11.17 14.21 -0.28
CA ILE A 186 9.75 14.21 -0.60
C ILE A 186 9.32 12.92 -1.32
N VAL A 187 10.14 12.41 -2.26
CA VAL A 187 9.86 11.15 -2.97
C VAL A 187 9.87 9.97 -2.00
N PHE A 188 10.89 9.89 -1.13
CA PHE A 188 11.04 8.81 -0.17
C PHE A 188 9.86 8.75 0.82
N SER A 189 9.52 9.89 1.41
CA SER A 189 8.38 9.98 2.34
C SER A 189 7.04 9.71 1.65
N SER A 190 6.84 10.22 0.44
CA SER A 190 5.62 9.98 -0.36
C SER A 190 5.40 8.50 -0.66
N GLY A 191 6.46 7.75 -1.00
CA GLY A 191 6.36 6.31 -1.25
C GLY A 191 5.87 5.52 -0.03
N ILE A 192 6.35 5.89 1.16
CA ILE A 192 5.95 5.24 2.41
C ILE A 192 4.52 5.65 2.84
N PHE A 193 4.13 6.92 2.63
CA PHE A 193 2.76 7.34 2.88
C PHE A 193 1.75 6.68 1.96
N LEU A 194 2.10 6.55 0.67
CA LEU A 194 1.30 5.84 -0.31
C LEU A 194 1.11 4.37 0.11
N LEU A 195 2.17 3.72 0.59
CA LEU A 195 2.07 2.37 1.18
C LEU A 195 1.15 2.35 2.42
N GLY A 196 1.21 3.40 3.25
CA GLY A 196 0.47 3.53 4.51
C GLY A 196 -1.05 3.50 4.37
N VAL A 197 -1.61 3.91 3.23
CA VAL A 197 -3.08 3.89 3.03
C VAL A 197 -3.65 2.48 2.92
N VAL A 198 -2.86 1.52 2.41
CA VAL A 198 -3.31 0.13 2.21
C VAL A 198 -3.70 -0.53 3.55
N PRO A 199 -2.84 -0.58 4.58
CA PRO A 199 -3.23 -1.10 5.88
C PRO A 199 -4.27 -0.22 6.59
N ALA A 200 -4.34 1.08 6.30
CA ALA A 200 -5.36 1.98 6.89
C ALA A 200 -6.77 1.61 6.42
N VAL A 201 -6.96 1.48 5.10
CA VAL A 201 -8.25 1.07 4.52
C VAL A 201 -8.58 -0.37 4.92
N ALA A 202 -7.60 -1.27 4.89
CA ALA A 202 -7.76 -2.65 5.36
C ALA A 202 -8.22 -2.72 6.83
N PHE A 203 -7.67 -1.86 7.70
CA PHE A 203 -8.10 -1.75 9.10
C PHE A 203 -9.56 -1.31 9.21
N LEU A 204 -9.97 -0.26 8.48
CA LEU A 204 -11.36 0.23 8.49
C LEU A 204 -12.34 -0.84 8.00
N MET A 205 -11.98 -1.57 6.95
CA MET A 205 -12.76 -2.71 6.45
C MET A 205 -12.85 -3.82 7.51
N ARG A 206 -11.74 -4.17 8.15
CA ARG A 206 -11.69 -5.22 9.18
C ARG A 206 -12.53 -4.85 10.41
N ARG A 207 -12.43 -3.61 10.88
CA ARG A 207 -13.24 -3.09 11.99
C ARG A 207 -14.73 -3.08 11.67
N GLY A 208 -15.11 -2.68 10.46
CA GLY A 208 -16.51 -2.74 10.03
C GLY A 208 -17.05 -4.17 10.00
N TYR A 209 -16.26 -5.12 9.51
CA TYR A 209 -16.61 -6.54 9.50
C TYR A 209 -16.76 -7.14 10.90
N GLU A 210 -15.86 -6.78 11.83
CA GLU A 210 -15.93 -7.18 13.25
C GLU A 210 -17.13 -6.55 13.96
N ALA A 211 -17.56 -5.35 13.55
CA ALA A 211 -18.79 -4.72 14.02
C ALA A 211 -20.07 -5.26 13.36
N GLY A 212 -19.99 -6.38 12.63
CA GLY A 212 -21.13 -7.05 12.03
C GLY A 212 -21.55 -6.56 10.64
N LYS A 213 -20.85 -5.59 10.03
CA LYS A 213 -21.17 -5.15 8.66
C LYS A 213 -20.83 -6.25 7.65
N ARG A 214 -21.82 -6.66 6.86
CA ARG A 214 -21.70 -7.75 5.86
C ARG A 214 -21.88 -7.31 4.40
N SER A 215 -21.93 -6.00 4.12
CA SER A 215 -21.95 -5.49 2.74
C SER A 215 -20.55 -5.39 2.15
N PHE A 216 -20.45 -5.28 0.82
CA PHE A 216 -19.22 -4.83 0.17
C PHE A 216 -18.90 -3.39 0.62
N PRO A 217 -17.62 -3.01 0.86
CA PRO A 217 -16.39 -3.81 0.73
C PRO A 217 -16.01 -4.64 1.98
N TYR A 218 -16.78 -4.58 3.07
CA TYR A 218 -16.45 -5.25 4.35
C TYR A 218 -16.35 -6.78 4.25
N THR A 219 -17.05 -7.41 3.32
CA THR A 219 -16.97 -8.87 3.08
C THR A 219 -15.56 -9.33 2.71
N LEU A 220 -14.76 -8.50 2.05
CA LEU A 220 -13.36 -8.78 1.73
C LEU A 220 -12.52 -8.89 3.01
N ALA A 221 -12.92 -8.22 4.09
CA ALA A 221 -12.14 -8.17 5.32
C ALA A 221 -12.09 -9.49 6.10
N LYS A 222 -12.93 -10.46 5.74
CA LYS A 222 -12.89 -11.82 6.32
C LYS A 222 -11.50 -12.43 6.24
N ARG A 223 -10.78 -12.17 5.14
CA ARG A 223 -9.48 -12.77 4.84
C ARG A 223 -8.30 -11.89 5.24
N LEU A 224 -8.54 -10.65 5.63
CA LEU A 224 -7.50 -9.71 6.05
C LEU A 224 -6.89 -10.10 7.41
N PRO A 225 -5.65 -9.64 7.68
CA PRO A 225 -5.04 -9.75 9.01
C PRO A 225 -5.89 -9.12 10.12
N ALA A 226 -5.57 -9.43 11.37
CA ALA A 226 -6.24 -8.86 12.53
C ALA A 226 -6.16 -7.32 12.55
N ALA A 227 -7.25 -6.66 12.97
CA ALA A 227 -7.35 -5.19 12.97
C ALA A 227 -6.15 -4.54 13.70
N ALA A 228 -5.74 -5.07 14.85
CA ALA A 228 -4.61 -4.53 15.61
C ALA A 228 -3.28 -4.53 14.82
N ALA A 229 -3.05 -5.55 13.98
CA ALA A 229 -1.84 -5.61 13.16
C ALA A 229 -1.86 -4.58 12.02
N LEU A 230 -3.04 -4.37 11.41
CA LEU A 230 -3.25 -3.37 10.36
C LEU A 230 -3.10 -1.95 10.89
N GLU A 231 -3.70 -1.69 12.05
CA GLU A 231 -3.59 -0.42 12.77
C GLU A 231 -2.13 -0.12 13.12
N ARG A 232 -1.42 -1.09 13.71
CA ARG A 232 -0.01 -0.93 14.06
C ARG A 232 0.88 -0.69 12.84
N LEU A 233 0.64 -1.39 11.73
CA LEU A 233 1.39 -1.15 10.49
C LEU A 233 1.11 0.26 9.95
N THR A 234 -0.16 0.67 9.95
CA THR A 234 -0.56 2.03 9.54
C THR A 234 0.20 3.07 10.35
N PHE A 235 0.20 2.94 11.69
CA PHE A 235 0.92 3.87 12.55
C PHE A 235 2.43 3.88 12.29
N VAL A 236 3.08 2.72 12.22
CA VAL A 236 4.54 2.65 12.04
C VAL A 236 4.98 3.30 10.72
N LEU A 237 4.27 3.04 9.62
CA LEU A 237 4.60 3.61 8.31
C LEU A 237 4.50 5.14 8.32
N HIS A 238 3.39 5.68 8.83
CA HIS A 238 3.17 7.13 8.87
C HIS A 238 4.08 7.82 9.89
N ALA A 239 4.27 7.24 11.07
CA ALA A 239 5.16 7.79 12.10
C ALA A 239 6.62 7.80 11.65
N PHE A 240 7.05 6.80 10.87
CA PHE A 240 8.39 6.78 10.27
C PHE A 240 8.53 7.80 9.14
N SER A 241 7.52 7.92 8.27
CA SER A 241 7.57 8.83 7.13
C SER A 241 7.44 10.31 7.51
N PHE A 242 6.66 10.62 8.55
CA PHE A 242 6.34 12.01 8.89
C PHE A 242 7.54 12.91 9.22
N PRO A 243 8.57 12.48 9.98
CA PRO A 243 9.78 13.28 10.17
C PRO A 243 10.52 13.56 8.85
N ILE A 244 10.58 12.59 7.94
CA ILE A 244 11.20 12.74 6.62
C ILE A 244 10.42 13.75 5.78
N PHE A 245 9.10 13.65 5.80
CA PHE A 245 8.22 14.62 5.13
C PHE A 245 8.33 16.02 5.73
N THR A 246 8.44 16.13 7.07
CA THR A 246 8.65 17.40 7.75
C THR A 246 9.96 18.05 7.30
N PHE A 247 11.04 17.28 7.25
CA PHE A 247 12.30 17.76 6.67
C PHE A 247 12.12 18.18 5.21
N ALA A 248 11.42 17.39 4.40
CA ALA A 248 11.18 17.71 3.00
C ALA A 248 10.45 19.05 2.82
N VAL A 249 9.41 19.34 3.62
CA VAL A 249 8.69 20.62 3.59
C VAL A 249 9.62 21.79 3.97
N ILE A 250 10.42 21.64 5.03
CA ILE A 250 11.39 22.68 5.46
C ILE A 250 12.47 22.90 4.39
N ALA A 251 13.06 21.82 3.87
CA ALA A 251 14.06 21.87 2.80
C ALA A 251 13.48 22.48 1.52
N GLY A 252 12.18 22.27 1.25
CA GLY A 252 11.47 22.89 0.14
C GLY A 252 11.40 24.41 0.28
N ALA A 253 11.07 24.90 1.48
CA ALA A 253 11.06 26.34 1.74
C ALA A 253 12.45 26.98 1.60
N ILE A 254 13.51 26.29 2.05
CA ILE A 254 14.90 26.80 1.88
C ILE A 254 15.29 26.81 0.39
N TRP A 255 14.93 25.77 -0.36
CA TRP A 255 15.18 25.73 -1.78
C TRP A 255 14.39 26.80 -2.55
N ALA A 256 13.16 27.09 -2.14
CA ALA A 256 12.34 28.15 -2.74
C ALA A 256 13.02 29.52 -2.64
N GLU A 257 13.66 29.82 -1.49
CA GLU A 257 14.47 31.04 -1.33
C GLU A 257 15.60 31.09 -2.35
N ALA A 258 16.33 29.99 -2.50
CA ALA A 258 17.45 29.91 -3.44
C ALA A 258 17.02 29.98 -4.91
N ALA A 259 15.81 29.51 -5.25
CA ALA A 259 15.32 29.45 -6.63
C ALA A 259 14.55 30.71 -7.07
N TRP A 260 13.78 31.32 -6.15
CA TRP A 260 12.82 32.39 -6.47
C TRP A 260 12.95 33.62 -5.55
N GLY A 261 13.90 33.65 -4.63
CA GLY A 261 14.15 34.79 -3.74
C GLY A 261 13.09 34.99 -2.65
N ARG A 262 12.29 33.96 -2.35
CA ARG A 262 11.38 33.92 -1.20
C ARG A 262 11.23 32.48 -0.67
N PRO A 263 11.11 32.26 0.64
CA PRO A 263 11.09 30.90 1.19
C PRO A 263 9.71 30.25 1.10
N TRP A 264 8.65 31.03 0.90
CA TRP A 264 7.28 30.56 0.78
C TRP A 264 6.45 31.61 0.03
N GLY A 265 5.59 31.16 -0.87
CA GLY A 265 4.73 31.98 -1.72
C GLY A 265 3.25 31.58 -1.72
N TRP A 266 2.84 30.56 -0.96
CA TRP A 266 1.46 30.03 -0.95
C TRP A 266 0.98 29.56 -2.32
N ASP A 267 1.90 29.10 -3.18
CA ASP A 267 1.50 28.51 -4.44
C ASP A 267 0.74 27.18 -4.19
N PRO A 268 0.03 26.63 -5.19
CA PRO A 268 -0.73 25.40 -5.01
C PRO A 268 0.09 24.23 -4.46
N LYS A 269 1.37 24.04 -4.87
CA LYS A 269 2.16 22.92 -4.33
C LYS A 269 2.57 23.13 -2.89
N GLU A 270 3.07 24.32 -2.54
CA GLU A 270 3.38 24.69 -1.16
C GLU A 270 2.14 24.53 -0.25
N THR A 271 1.00 25.07 -0.69
CA THR A 271 -0.27 25.03 0.07
C THR A 271 -0.73 23.59 0.32
N TRP A 272 -0.76 22.74 -0.71
CA TRP A 272 -1.18 21.35 -0.55
C TRP A 272 -0.15 20.50 0.21
N ALA A 273 1.14 20.84 0.17
CA ALA A 273 2.15 20.22 0.99
C ALA A 273 1.92 20.54 2.48
N PHE A 274 1.62 21.80 2.81
CA PHE A 274 1.27 22.21 4.16
C PHE A 274 -0.05 21.59 4.65
N ILE A 275 -1.09 21.53 3.82
CA ILE A 275 -2.34 20.82 4.15
C ILE A 275 -2.05 19.36 4.49
N SER A 276 -1.26 18.67 3.66
CA SER A 276 -0.89 17.27 3.90
C SER A 276 -0.09 17.11 5.19
N TRP A 277 0.82 18.05 5.47
CA TRP A 277 1.58 18.08 6.72
C TRP A 277 0.65 18.19 7.93
N VAL A 278 -0.29 19.14 7.93
CA VAL A 278 -1.26 19.35 9.01
C VAL A 278 -2.15 18.13 9.21
N VAL A 279 -2.64 17.51 8.13
CA VAL A 279 -3.49 16.32 8.23
C VAL A 279 -2.73 15.13 8.82
N TYR A 280 -1.49 14.88 8.40
CA TYR A 280 -0.70 13.79 9.00
C TYR A 280 -0.21 14.08 10.42
N ALA A 281 0.10 15.34 10.74
CA ALA A 281 0.35 15.77 12.12
C ALA A 281 -0.89 15.51 12.99
N GLY A 282 -2.07 15.89 12.49
CA GLY A 282 -3.36 15.64 13.11
C GLY A 282 -3.65 14.16 13.28
N TYR A 283 -3.29 13.31 12.31
CA TYR A 283 -3.37 11.86 12.45
C TYR A 283 -2.51 11.34 13.59
N LEU A 284 -1.23 11.73 13.64
CA LEU A 284 -0.30 11.27 14.68
C LEU A 284 -0.72 11.77 16.07
N HIS A 285 -1.19 13.02 16.15
CA HIS A 285 -1.75 13.60 17.36
C HIS A 285 -2.99 12.82 17.81
N ALA A 286 -3.98 12.64 16.93
CA ALA A 286 -5.18 11.85 17.19
C ALA A 286 -4.85 10.40 17.60
N ARG A 287 -3.76 9.84 17.08
CA ARG A 287 -3.30 8.50 17.42
C ARG A 287 -2.59 8.44 18.78
N ALA A 288 -1.97 9.53 19.22
CA ALA A 288 -1.36 9.67 20.54
C ALA A 288 -2.41 9.98 21.64
N THR A 289 -3.51 10.64 21.28
CA THR A 289 -4.56 11.03 22.23
C THR A 289 -5.41 9.84 22.70
N PRO A 290 -5.43 9.50 24.01
CA PRO A 290 -6.17 8.35 24.53
C PRO A 290 -7.68 8.37 24.29
N SER A 291 -8.29 9.55 24.27
CA SER A 291 -9.74 9.73 24.08
C SER A 291 -10.20 9.51 22.63
N VAL A 292 -9.28 9.51 21.66
CA VAL A 292 -9.64 9.39 20.24
C VAL A 292 -9.67 7.93 19.81
N LYS A 293 -10.82 7.51 19.28
CA LYS A 293 -11.00 6.16 18.73
C LYS A 293 -10.05 5.93 17.55
N ARG A 294 -9.42 4.76 17.50
CA ARG A 294 -8.51 4.36 16.40
C ARG A 294 -9.14 4.47 15.01
N ASN A 295 -10.45 4.23 14.89
CA ASN A 295 -11.18 4.39 13.63
C ASN A 295 -11.19 5.85 13.15
N VAL A 296 -11.37 6.81 14.06
CA VAL A 296 -11.36 8.24 13.73
C VAL A 296 -9.95 8.64 13.27
N ALA A 297 -8.92 8.28 14.03
CA ALA A 297 -7.54 8.52 13.62
C ALA A 297 -7.25 7.90 12.24
N THR A 298 -7.69 6.67 11.99
CA THR A 298 -7.40 6.02 10.69
C THR A 298 -8.10 6.71 9.51
N TRP A 299 -9.30 7.28 9.70
CA TRP A 299 -9.91 8.13 8.68
C TRP A 299 -9.11 9.39 8.37
N ILE A 300 -8.44 9.98 9.37
CA ILE A 300 -7.53 11.12 9.15
C ILE A 300 -6.31 10.69 8.31
N ALA A 301 -5.76 9.49 8.54
CA ALA A 301 -4.68 8.96 7.71
C ALA A 301 -5.13 8.74 6.25
N VAL A 302 -6.36 8.26 6.04
CA VAL A 302 -6.96 8.13 4.70
C VAL A 302 -7.18 9.49 4.05
N LEU A 303 -7.62 10.50 4.81
CA LEU A 303 -7.71 11.87 4.31
C LEU A 303 -6.33 12.40 3.89
N GLY A 304 -5.28 12.14 4.66
CA GLY A 304 -3.90 12.53 4.33
C GLY A 304 -3.42 11.92 3.02
N PHE A 305 -3.84 10.70 2.69
CA PHE A 305 -3.55 10.11 1.38
C PHE A 305 -4.19 10.91 0.24
N PHE A 306 -5.45 11.35 0.38
CA PHE A 306 -6.11 12.16 -0.64
C PHE A 306 -5.48 13.55 -0.78
N THR A 307 -5.03 14.18 0.31
CA THR A 307 -4.31 15.46 0.21
C THR A 307 -2.96 15.30 -0.49
N MET A 308 -2.25 14.18 -0.27
CA MET A 308 -1.03 13.85 -1.00
C MET A 308 -1.29 13.59 -2.49
N LEU A 309 -2.35 12.86 -2.84
CA LEU A 309 -2.75 12.67 -4.24
C LEU A 309 -3.12 14.00 -4.90
N MET A 310 -3.78 14.88 -4.16
CA MET A 310 -4.11 16.21 -4.65
C MET A 310 -2.84 17.03 -4.92
N ASN A 311 -1.83 16.96 -4.05
CA ASN A 311 -0.54 17.60 -4.30
C ASN A 311 0.20 17.00 -5.50
N LEU A 312 0.22 15.67 -5.62
CA LEU A 312 0.96 14.95 -6.66
C LEU A 312 0.31 15.06 -8.04
N PHE A 313 -0.99 14.78 -8.16
CA PHE A 313 -1.70 14.78 -9.44
C PHE A 313 -2.50 16.04 -9.63
N GLY A 314 -3.32 16.38 -8.64
CA GLY A 314 -4.30 17.44 -8.81
C GLY A 314 -3.66 18.82 -9.04
N VAL A 315 -2.59 19.16 -8.33
CA VAL A 315 -1.90 20.43 -8.55
C VAL A 315 -1.31 20.52 -9.96
N ASN A 316 -0.68 19.46 -10.45
CA ASN A 316 -0.07 19.48 -11.78
C ASN A 316 -1.10 19.41 -12.93
N ILE A 317 -2.32 18.91 -12.69
CA ILE A 317 -3.37 18.77 -13.72
C ILE A 317 -4.33 19.97 -13.73
N PHE A 318 -4.70 20.48 -12.55
CA PHE A 318 -5.76 21.48 -12.42
C PHE A 318 -5.27 22.89 -12.12
N PHE A 319 -3.99 23.08 -11.80
CA PHE A 319 -3.44 24.37 -11.39
C PHE A 319 -2.15 24.70 -12.12
N THR A 320 -1.93 25.99 -12.38
CA THR A 320 -0.67 26.53 -12.90
C THR A 320 0.12 27.18 -11.76
N GLY A 321 1.44 26.98 -11.70
CA GLY A 321 2.29 27.58 -10.67
C GLY A 321 3.78 27.35 -10.91
N LEU A 322 4.63 27.94 -10.05
CA LEU A 322 6.10 27.87 -10.11
C LEU A 322 6.65 26.43 -10.06
N HIS A 323 5.84 25.52 -9.52
CA HIS A 323 6.17 24.11 -9.40
C HIS A 323 5.45 23.21 -10.43
N SER A 324 4.89 23.76 -11.51
CA SER A 324 4.29 22.94 -12.56
C SER A 324 5.39 22.23 -13.35
N TYR A 325 5.80 21.06 -12.86
CA TYR A 325 6.75 20.14 -13.50
C TYR A 325 6.01 18.98 -14.16
N GLY A 326 4.75 19.20 -14.52
CA GLY A 326 3.85 18.18 -15.06
C GLY A 326 4.38 17.56 -16.35
N GLY A 327 5.06 18.36 -17.18
CA GLY A 327 5.39 17.97 -18.55
C GLY A 327 4.15 17.73 -19.42
N LEU A 328 2.96 18.03 -18.88
CA LEU A 328 1.63 17.98 -19.50
C LEU A 328 1.22 19.39 -19.92
#